data_AF-A0A834FMI1-F1
#
_entry.id   AF-A0A834FMI1-F1
#
_cell.length_a   1.000
_cell.length_b   1.000
_cell.length_c   1.000
_cell.angle_alpha   90.00
_cell.angle_beta   90.00
_cell.angle_gamma   90.00
#
_symmetry.space_group_name_H-M   'P 1'
#
loop_
_entity.id
_entity.type
_entity.pdbx_description
1 polymer ?
#
loop_
_entity_poly.entity_id
_entity_poly.type
_entity_poly.pdbx_seq_one_letter_code
_entity_poly.pdbx_strand_id
1 'polypeptide(L)'
;MKGQIQSKDGGMVTVKKEDGNTVTVKESDVHPQNPPKFDKIEDMAMFTFLHEPAVLFNLKERYAAWMIYTYSGLFCVTVNPYKWLPVYDYDVVAAYRGKEKK
;
A
#
# COMPACT_ATOMS: atom_id res chain seq x y z
N MET A 1 -9.02 -5.98 2.59
CA MET A 1 -10.06 -4.97 2.89
C MET A 1 -9.74 -4.35 4.24
N LYS A 2 -10.00 -3.05 4.41
CA LYS A 2 -9.87 -2.38 5.71
C LYS A 2 -11.10 -2.72 6.57
N GLY A 3 -10.92 -2.67 7.88
CA GLY A 3 -12.00 -2.93 8.82
C GLY A 3 -11.63 -2.51 10.24
N GLN A 4 -12.65 -2.26 11.05
CA GLN A 4 -12.51 -1.90 12.46
C GLN A 4 -12.86 -3.10 13.34
N ILE A 5 -11.98 -3.42 14.28
CA ILE A 5 -12.21 -4.47 15.27
C ILE A 5 -13.32 -4.01 16.23
N GLN A 6 -14.37 -4.82 16.39
CA GLN A 6 -15.47 -4.55 17.31
C GLN A 6 -15.38 -5.39 18.59
N SER A 7 -15.06 -6.67 18.46
CA SER A 7 -14.87 -7.57 19.61
C SER A 7 -13.77 -8.59 19.34
N LYS A 8 -13.19 -9.12 20.42
CA LYS A 8 -12.24 -10.23 20.41
C LYS A 8 -12.72 -11.25 21.44
N ASP A 9 -13.07 -12.45 20.97
CA ASP A 9 -13.61 -13.52 21.81
C ASP A 9 -12.93 -14.85 21.46
N GLY A 10 -12.20 -15.43 22.41
CA GLY A 10 -11.69 -16.80 22.31
C GLY A 10 -10.85 -17.14 21.07
N GLY A 11 -10.06 -16.20 20.55
CA GLY A 11 -9.23 -16.39 19.34
C GLY A 11 -9.93 -16.05 18.01
N MET A 12 -11.18 -15.61 18.08
CA MET A 12 -11.93 -15.03 16.97
C MET A 12 -12.04 -13.50 17.15
N VAL A 13 -12.00 -12.79 16.04
CA VAL A 13 -12.10 -11.33 15.98
C VAL A 13 -13.30 -10.97 15.11
N THR A 14 -14.21 -10.18 15.66
CA THR A 14 -15.34 -9.62 14.94
C THR A 14 -14.93 -8.27 14.34
N VAL A 15 -14.87 -8.20 13.01
CA VAL A 15 -14.42 -7.02 12.27
C VAL A 15 -15.59 -6.44 11.48
N LYS A 16 -15.84 -5.13 11.66
CA LYS A 16 -16.75 -4.37 10.80
C LYS A 16 -15.99 -3.89 9.58
N LYS A 17 -16.41 -4.34 8.39
CA LYS A 17 -15.84 -3.90 7.11
C LYS A 17 -16.31 -2.49 6.77
N GLU A 18 -15.58 -1.82 5.88
CA GLU A 18 -16.00 -0.52 5.32
C GLU A 18 -17.35 -0.60 4.60
N ASP A 19 -17.70 -1.76 4.04
CA ASP A 19 -18.99 -2.02 3.38
C ASP A 19 -20.18 -2.14 4.35
N GLY A 20 -19.98 -1.90 5.65
CA GLY A 20 -21.00 -1.98 6.70
C GLY A 20 -21.27 -3.39 7.23
N ASN A 21 -20.86 -4.44 6.51
CA ASN A 21 -21.00 -5.83 6.93
C ASN A 21 -19.98 -6.20 8.03
N THR A 22 -20.46 -6.97 9.01
CA THR A 22 -19.61 -7.53 10.08
C THR A 22 -19.24 -8.97 9.75
N VAL A 23 -17.96 -9.32 9.91
CA VAL A 23 -17.46 -10.67 9.70
C VAL A 23 -16.61 -11.09 10.88
N THR A 24 -16.81 -12.33 11.33
CA THR A 24 -15.97 -12.97 12.35
C THR A 24 -14.89 -13.79 11.66
N VAL A 25 -13.64 -13.49 11.95
CA VAL A 25 -12.46 -14.16 11.40
C VAL A 25 -11.53 -14.61 12.52
N LYS A 26 -10.60 -15.51 12.23
CA LYS A 26 -9.57 -15.90 13.21
C LYS A 26 -8.62 -14.74 13.46
N GLU A 27 -8.12 -14.63 14.68
CA GLU A 27 -7.15 -13.59 15.02
C GLU A 27 -5.85 -13.69 14.20
N SER A 28 -5.47 -14.90 13.76
CA SER A 28 -4.31 -15.13 12.88
C SER A 28 -4.42 -14.43 11.53
N ASP A 29 -5.64 -14.22 11.06
CA ASP A 29 -5.92 -13.69 9.72
C ASP A 29 -6.13 -12.16 9.76
N VAL A 30 -6.02 -11.56 10.95
CA VAL A 30 -6.15 -10.12 11.17
C VAL A 30 -4.76 -9.51 11.25
N HIS A 31 -4.45 -8.65 10.28
CA HIS A 31 -3.17 -7.93 10.24
C HIS A 31 -3.35 -6.47 10.70
N PRO A 32 -2.43 -5.94 11.52
CA PRO A 32 -2.50 -4.56 11.99
C PRO A 32 -2.32 -3.58 10.83
N GLN A 33 -3.15 -2.56 10.75
CA GLN A 33 -3.02 -1.54 9.71
C GLN A 33 -1.89 -0.56 10.06
N ASN A 34 -1.04 -0.24 9.08
CA ASN A 34 -0.06 0.84 9.24
C ASN A 34 -0.76 2.19 9.46
N PRO A 35 -0.17 3.12 10.26
CA PRO A 35 -0.76 4.42 10.50
C PRO A 35 -1.08 5.18 9.19
N PRO A 36 -2.11 6.03 9.14
CA PRO A 36 -2.49 6.79 7.94
C PRO A 36 -1.39 7.68 7.37
N LYS A 37 -0.38 8.04 8.18
CA LYS A 37 0.82 8.77 7.71
C LYS A 37 1.60 8.00 6.65
N PHE A 38 1.47 6.68 6.60
CA PHE A 38 2.11 5.82 5.61
C PHE A 38 1.20 5.51 4.40
N ASP A 39 0.22 6.35 4.11
CA ASP A 39 -0.54 6.27 2.87
C ASP A 39 0.34 6.65 1.66
N LYS A 40 0.29 5.85 0.60
CA LYS A 40 1.04 6.03 -0.67
C LYS A 40 2.55 6.26 -0.50
N ILE A 41 3.20 5.59 0.45
CA ILE A 41 4.64 5.78 0.65
C ILE A 41 5.46 5.38 -0.58
N GLU A 42 6.54 6.12 -0.79
CA GLU A 42 7.47 5.89 -1.89
C GLU A 42 8.32 4.65 -1.67
N ASP A 43 8.70 4.34 -0.42
CA ASP A 43 9.47 3.14 -0.07
C ASP A 43 8.74 2.28 0.97
N MET A 44 8.29 1.10 0.54
CA MET A 44 7.58 0.13 1.37
C MET A 44 8.43 -0.47 2.49
N ALA A 45 9.77 -0.40 2.40
CA ALA A 45 10.64 -0.83 3.48
C ALA A 45 10.52 0.07 4.73
N MET A 46 9.89 1.25 4.61
CA MET A 46 9.63 2.14 5.74
C MET A 46 8.37 1.76 6.54
N PHE A 47 7.60 0.75 6.14
CA PHE A 47 6.43 0.31 6.90
C PHE A 47 6.81 -0.23 8.28
N THR A 48 6.05 0.16 9.30
CA THR A 48 6.18 -0.40 10.65
C THR A 48 5.74 -1.87 10.69
N PHE A 49 4.66 -2.19 9.99
CA PHE A 49 4.16 -3.55 9.83
C PHE A 49 4.27 -3.96 8.36
N LEU A 50 5.27 -4.78 8.04
CA LEU A 50 5.50 -5.28 6.68
C LEU A 50 4.86 -6.67 6.52
N HIS A 51 3.59 -6.68 6.12
CA HIS A 51 2.83 -7.88 5.79
C HIS A 51 2.24 -7.78 4.39
N GLU A 52 1.91 -8.92 3.79
CA GLU A 52 1.37 -9.01 2.43
C GLU A 52 0.18 -8.06 2.17
N PRO A 53 -0.85 -7.97 3.05
CA PRO A 53 -1.94 -7.03 2.85
C PRO A 53 -1.53 -5.54 2.81
N ALA A 54 -0.52 -5.12 3.58
CA ALA A 54 -0.06 -3.72 3.57
C ALA A 54 0.63 -3.37 2.25
N VAL A 55 1.48 -4.26 1.76
CA VAL A 55 2.17 -4.09 0.48
C VAL A 55 1.17 -4.02 -0.67
N LEU A 56 0.23 -4.98 -0.71
CA LEU A 56 -0.82 -5.03 -1.73
C LEU A 56 -1.66 -3.76 -1.73
N PHE A 57 -2.02 -3.28 -0.53
CA PHE A 57 -2.86 -2.10 -0.39
C PHE A 57 -2.16 -0.82 -0.85
N ASN A 58 -0.88 -0.65 -0.51
CA ASN A 58 -0.08 0.49 -0.97
C ASN A 58 0.06 0.51 -2.49
N LEU A 59 0.39 -0.64 -3.10
CA LEU A 59 0.50 -0.76 -4.55
C LEU A 59 -0.83 -0.45 -5.24
N LYS A 60 -1.95 -0.93 -4.69
CA LYS A 60 -3.29 -0.64 -5.21
C LYS A 60 -3.62 0.86 -5.17
N GLU A 61 -3.38 1.53 -4.03
CA GLU A 61 -3.69 2.96 -3.88
C GLU A 61 -2.77 3.85 -4.72
N ARG A 62 -1.48 3.51 -4.82
CA ARG A 62 -0.53 4.21 -5.70
C ARG A 62 -0.88 4.05 -7.17
N TYR A 63 -1.23 2.84 -7.59
CA TYR A 63 -1.68 2.56 -8.95
C TYR A 63 -2.96 3.33 -9.31
N ALA A 64 -3.93 3.39 -8.39
CA ALA A 64 -5.15 4.17 -8.57
C ALA A 64 -4.88 5.69 -8.71
N ALA A 65 -3.78 6.17 -8.13
CA ALA A 65 -3.29 7.53 -8.24
C ALA A 65 -2.25 7.73 -9.38
N TRP A 66 -2.15 6.76 -10.32
CA TRP A 66 -1.22 6.79 -11.46
C TRP A 66 0.27 6.78 -11.12
N MET A 67 0.63 6.39 -9.89
CA MET A 67 2.01 6.23 -9.45
C MET A 67 2.45 4.78 -9.63
N ILE A 68 3.07 4.48 -10.77
CA ILE A 68 3.44 3.11 -11.17
C ILE A 68 4.73 2.58 -10.53
N TYR A 69 5.59 3.47 -10.02
CA TYR A 69 6.86 3.12 -9.38
C TYR A 69 6.74 3.23 -7.87
N THR A 70 7.14 2.16 -7.18
CA THR A 70 7.21 2.12 -5.71
C THR A 70 8.47 1.38 -5.28
N TYR A 71 9.27 1.97 -4.41
CA TYR A 71 10.44 1.31 -3.85
C TYR A 71 10.05 0.27 -2.79
N SER A 72 10.90 -0.74 -2.68
CA SER A 72 10.89 -1.76 -1.63
C SER A 72 12.32 -1.95 -1.17
N GLY A 73 12.81 -0.98 -0.40
CA GLY A 73 14.20 -0.86 0.02
C GLY A 73 15.11 -0.68 -1.19
N LEU A 74 15.96 -1.67 -1.46
CA LEU A 74 16.91 -1.63 -2.57
C LEU A 74 16.25 -1.85 -3.94
N PHE A 75 15.04 -2.42 -3.97
CA PHE A 75 14.36 -2.78 -5.21
C PHE A 75 13.35 -1.72 -5.63
N CYS A 76 13.11 -1.57 -6.94
CA CYS A 76 12.02 -0.78 -7.50
C CYS A 76 10.97 -1.72 -8.08
N VAL A 77 9.74 -1.61 -7.58
CA VAL A 77 8.57 -2.34 -8.08
C VAL A 77 7.84 -1.44 -9.07
N THR A 78 7.53 -1.99 -10.24
CA THR A 78 6.76 -1.29 -11.28
C THR A 78 5.48 -2.05 -11.59
N VAL A 79 4.34 -1.37 -11.60
CA VAL A 79 3.05 -1.94 -12.03
C VAL A 79 2.69 -1.40 -13.41
N ASN A 80 2.42 -2.29 -14.37
CA ASN A 80 2.12 -1.90 -15.76
C ASN A 80 0.81 -1.07 -15.83
N PRO A 81 0.85 0.20 -16.30
CA PRO A 81 -0.35 1.04 -16.42
C PRO A 81 -1.30 0.65 -17.56
N TYR A 82 -0.85 -0.18 -18.50
CA TYR A 82 -1.55 -0.51 -19.75
C TYR A 82 -2.03 0.72 -20.55
N LYS A 83 -1.42 1.89 -20.29
CA LYS A 83 -1.78 3.20 -20.84
C LYS A 83 -0.53 4.06 -20.94
N TRP A 84 -0.53 5.00 -21.87
CA TRP A 84 0.52 6.01 -21.98
C TRP A 84 0.45 6.98 -20.81
N LEU A 85 1.60 7.20 -20.15
CA LEU A 85 1.75 8.15 -19.06
C LEU A 85 2.82 9.19 -19.45
N PRO A 86 2.65 10.48 -19.07
CA PRO A 86 3.60 11.56 -19.38
C PRO A 86 4.92 11.45 -18.58
N VAL A 87 5.09 10.40 -17.77
CA VAL A 87 6.30 10.17 -16.97
C VAL A 87 7.57 9.93 -17.80
N TYR A 88 7.42 9.69 -19.10
CA TYR A 88 8.52 9.46 -20.03
C TYR A 88 8.90 10.69 -20.85
N ASP A 89 8.23 11.83 -20.62
CA ASP A 89 8.50 13.06 -21.35
C ASP A 89 9.88 13.62 -21.01
N TYR A 90 10.47 14.37 -21.96
CA TYR A 90 11.81 14.93 -21.83
C TYR A 90 11.97 15.81 -20.59
N ASP A 91 10.92 16.55 -20.21
CA ASP A 91 10.91 17.40 -19.02
C ASP A 91 11.12 16.58 -17.74
N VAL A 92 10.56 15.36 -17.68
CA VAL A 92 10.75 14.45 -16.54
C VAL A 92 12.18 13.91 -16.53
N VAL A 93 12.71 13.51 -17.69
CA VAL A 93 14.12 13.06 -17.81
C VAL A 93 15.08 14.16 -17.34
N ALA A 94 14.86 15.41 -17.78
CA ALA A 94 15.65 16.55 -17.36
C ALA A 94 15.52 16.81 -15.85
N ALA A 95 14.32 16.69 -15.28
CA ALA A 95 14.06 16.89 -13.86
C ALA A 95 14.72 15.84 -12.95
N TYR A 96 14.94 14.62 -13.44
CA TYR A 96 15.59 13.52 -12.70
C TYR A 96 17.10 13.40 -12.98
N ARG A 97 17.62 14.04 -14.03
CA ARG A 97 19.04 14.00 -14.37
C ARG A 97 19.89 14.52 -13.21
N GLY A 98 20.79 13.67 -12.72
CA GLY A 98 21.72 14.01 -11.64
C GLY A 98 21.12 14.05 -10.22
N LYS A 99 19.86 13.62 -10.04
CA LYS A 99 19.26 13.47 -8.71
C LYS A 99 19.55 12.10 -8.14
N GLU A 100 19.97 12.07 -6.88
CA GLU A 100 20.07 10.83 -6.10
C GLU A 100 18.67 10.38 -5.64
N LYS A 101 18.53 9.07 -5.43
CA LYS A 101 17.35 8.48 -4.81
C LYS A 101 17.22 9.06 -3.38
N LYS A 102 16.03 9.59 -3.07
CA LYS A 102 15.67 10.02 -1.71
C LYS A 102 15.22 8.85 -0.85
#